data_AF-U6LEC4-F1
#
_entry.id   AF-U6LEC4-F1
#
_cell.length_a   1.000
_cell.length_b   1.000
_cell.length_c   1.000
_cell.angle_alpha   90.00
_cell.angle_beta   90.00
_cell.angle_gamma   90.00
#
_symmetry.space_group_name_H-M   'P 1'
#
loop_
_entity.id
_entity.type
_entity.pdbx_description
1 polymer ?
#
loop_
_entity_poly.entity_id
_entity_poly.type
_entity_poly.pdbx_seq_one_letter_code
_entity_poly.pdbx_strand_id
1 'polypeptide(L)'
;MLDLLLPHHDVDDGKGLDEVWFLGPDENTGTGGLLDWAAARARERGCPWWRAFTTGKMPGHGGIPHDRFGMTTSSVEAYVHGIYNKLGLKEEDITRIQTGGPDGDLGCNALLQTKSKTIAVIDGSGVLYDPEGQPTNAMLYNSSLLSPMGFKVDQEARDIT
;
A
#
# COMPACT_ATOMS: atom_id res chain seq x y z
N MET A 1 -10.01 -19.86 -12.72
CA MET A 1 -9.00 -18.93 -13.27
C MET A 1 -7.82 -19.67 -13.87
N LEU A 2 -7.06 -20.48 -13.12
CA LEU A 2 -6.03 -21.35 -13.74
C LEU A 2 -6.60 -22.31 -14.79
N ASP A 3 -7.86 -22.74 -14.64
CA ASP A 3 -8.57 -23.53 -15.67
C ASP A 3 -8.84 -22.74 -16.95
N LEU A 4 -8.87 -21.41 -16.90
CA LEU A 4 -9.00 -20.54 -18.08
C LEU A 4 -7.66 -20.32 -18.79
N LEU A 5 -6.55 -20.60 -18.10
CA LEU A 5 -5.18 -20.33 -18.59
C LEU A 5 -4.51 -21.54 -19.23
N LEU A 6 -5.06 -22.73 -18.98
CA LEU A 6 -4.51 -23.96 -19.50
C LEU A 6 -5.48 -24.52 -20.54
N PRO A 7 -4.97 -25.12 -21.63
CA PRO A 7 -5.82 -25.73 -22.63
C PRO A 7 -6.81 -26.71 -21.98
N HIS A 8 -8.10 -26.41 -22.11
CA HIS A 8 -9.18 -27.25 -21.59
C HIS A 8 -10.36 -27.21 -22.55
N HIS A 9 -11.03 -28.35 -22.72
CA HIS A 9 -12.12 -28.49 -23.70
C HIS A 9 -13.34 -27.60 -23.41
N ASP A 10 -13.51 -27.16 -22.16
CA ASP A 10 -14.59 -26.26 -21.72
C ASP A 10 -14.25 -24.77 -21.84
N VAL A 11 -13.07 -24.41 -22.35
CA VAL A 11 -12.62 -23.01 -22.48
C VAL A 11 -12.60 -22.61 -23.94
N ASP A 12 -13.36 -21.58 -24.28
CA ASP A 12 -13.38 -20.98 -25.62
C ASP A 12 -12.22 -19.98 -25.75
N ASP A 13 -11.13 -20.41 -26.37
CA ASP A 13 -10.02 -19.55 -26.77
C ASP A 13 -10.34 -18.89 -28.11
N GLY A 14 -11.12 -17.79 -28.05
CA GLY A 14 -11.59 -17.06 -29.22
C GLY A 14 -10.50 -16.45 -30.11
N LYS A 15 -9.21 -16.50 -29.71
CA LYS A 15 -8.08 -15.98 -30.49
C LYS A 15 -7.05 -17.04 -30.89
N GLY A 16 -6.98 -18.18 -30.19
CA GLY A 16 -5.98 -19.22 -30.44
C GLY A 16 -4.56 -18.77 -30.12
N LEU A 17 -4.40 -17.80 -29.21
CA LEU A 17 -3.11 -17.17 -28.88
C LEU A 17 -2.72 -17.51 -27.45
N ASP A 18 -1.44 -17.84 -27.25
CA ASP A 18 -0.89 -18.03 -25.92
C ASP A 18 -0.90 -16.71 -25.15
N GLU A 19 -1.68 -16.65 -24.06
CA GLU A 19 -1.74 -15.51 -23.16
C GLU A 19 -1.01 -15.79 -21.85
N VAL A 20 -0.22 -14.82 -21.41
CA VAL A 20 0.49 -14.87 -20.11
C VAL A 20 -0.19 -13.91 -19.15
N TRP A 21 -0.68 -14.43 -18.02
CA TRP A 21 -1.33 -13.63 -17.00
C TRP A 21 -0.42 -13.47 -15.78
N PHE A 22 -0.30 -12.22 -15.32
CA PHE A 22 0.42 -11.85 -14.11
C PHE A 22 -0.57 -11.25 -13.13
N LEU A 23 -0.70 -11.87 -11.97
CA LEU A 23 -1.65 -11.46 -10.96
C LEU A 23 -0.92 -10.83 -9.78
N GLY A 24 -1.48 -9.75 -9.24
CA GLY A 24 -1.02 -9.15 -7.99
C GLY A 24 -2.00 -9.41 -6.87
N PRO A 25 -1.55 -9.36 -5.61
CA PRO A 25 -2.46 -9.24 -4.49
C PRO A 25 -3.18 -7.89 -4.51
N ASP A 26 -4.38 -7.91 -3.96
CA ASP A 26 -5.19 -6.77 -3.54
C ASP A 26 -5.73 -7.04 -2.11
N GLU A 27 -6.63 -6.19 -1.63
CA GLU A 27 -7.29 -6.27 -0.34
C GLU A 27 -7.74 -7.71 0.00
N ASN A 28 -7.34 -8.20 1.18
CA ASN A 28 -7.62 -9.54 1.70
C ASN A 28 -7.02 -10.72 0.92
N THR A 29 -6.21 -10.48 -0.11
CA THR A 29 -5.55 -11.55 -0.87
C THR A 29 -4.04 -11.58 -0.67
N GLY A 30 -3.44 -10.49 -0.18
CA GLY A 30 -2.01 -10.34 0.12
C GLY A 30 -1.47 -11.22 1.27
N THR A 31 -2.35 -11.71 2.14
CA THR A 31 -1.97 -12.39 3.39
C THR A 31 -2.32 -13.88 3.35
N GLY A 32 -1.82 -14.65 4.32
CA GLY A 32 -2.17 -16.07 4.45
C GLY A 32 -1.54 -17.01 3.41
N GLY A 33 -0.58 -16.54 2.61
CA GLY A 33 0.18 -17.37 1.67
C GLY A 33 -0.56 -17.71 0.37
N LEU A 34 -1.65 -17.02 0.06
CA LEU A 34 -2.47 -17.28 -1.15
C LEU A 34 -1.65 -17.15 -2.45
N LEU A 35 -0.79 -16.14 -2.56
CA LEU A 35 -0.01 -15.86 -3.78
C LEU A 35 1.05 -16.93 -3.99
N ASP A 36 1.70 -17.36 -2.90
CA ASP A 36 2.65 -18.48 -2.91
C ASP A 36 1.96 -19.78 -3.30
N TRP A 37 0.80 -20.07 -2.72
CA TRP A 37 -0.01 -21.24 -3.09
C TRP A 37 -0.43 -21.20 -4.56
N ALA A 38 -0.89 -20.06 -5.06
CA ALA A 38 -1.33 -19.91 -6.45
C ALA A 38 -0.18 -20.13 -7.44
N ALA A 39 1.02 -19.60 -7.16
CA ALA A 39 2.22 -19.86 -7.97
C ALA A 39 2.65 -21.34 -7.92
N ALA A 40 2.62 -21.96 -6.74
CA ALA A 40 2.89 -23.40 -6.60
C ALA A 40 1.87 -24.24 -7.38
N ARG A 41 0.58 -23.87 -7.32
CA ARG A 41 -0.48 -24.55 -8.05
C ARG A 41 -0.31 -24.40 -9.56
N ALA A 42 0.11 -23.24 -10.05
CA ALA A 42 0.45 -23.05 -11.46
C ALA A 42 1.59 -23.98 -11.89
N ARG A 43 2.62 -24.13 -11.04
CA ARG A 43 3.74 -25.05 -11.27
C ARG A 43 3.28 -26.50 -11.40
N GLU A 44 2.45 -26.96 -10.47
CA GLU A 44 1.91 -28.33 -10.48
C GLU A 44 1.11 -28.65 -11.74
N ARG A 45 0.45 -27.64 -12.32
CA ARG A 45 -0.33 -27.80 -13.55
C ARG A 45 0.47 -27.60 -14.84
N GLY A 46 1.80 -27.49 -14.74
CA GLY A 46 2.69 -27.41 -15.89
C GLY A 46 2.80 -26.01 -16.53
N CYS A 47 2.36 -24.95 -15.84
CA CYS A 47 2.51 -23.58 -16.35
C CYS A 47 4.00 -23.20 -16.43
N PRO A 48 4.55 -22.87 -17.62
CA PRO A 48 5.98 -22.58 -17.78
C PRO A 48 6.44 -21.35 -16.97
N TRP A 49 5.58 -20.33 -16.85
CA TRP A 49 5.85 -19.06 -16.16
C TRP A 49 5.31 -19.02 -14.72
N TRP A 50 5.16 -20.18 -14.07
CA TRP A 50 4.58 -20.29 -12.72
C TRP A 50 5.20 -19.37 -11.66
N ARG A 51 6.50 -19.07 -11.74
CA ARG A 51 7.17 -18.15 -10.78
C ARG A 51 6.68 -16.71 -10.89
N ALA A 52 6.29 -16.30 -12.09
CA ALA A 52 5.80 -14.95 -12.36
C ALA A 52 4.27 -14.87 -12.34
N PHE A 53 3.57 -16.00 -12.28
CA PHE A 53 2.11 -16.08 -12.28
C PHE A 53 1.46 -15.16 -11.23
N THR A 54 2.05 -15.08 -10.04
CA THR A 54 1.65 -14.11 -9.01
C THR A 54 2.82 -13.23 -8.55
N THR A 55 2.55 -11.99 -8.17
CA THR A 55 3.47 -11.12 -7.40
C THR A 55 3.06 -11.13 -5.92
N GLY A 56 3.75 -10.38 -5.05
CA GLY A 56 3.46 -10.36 -3.61
C GLY A 56 3.78 -11.66 -2.84
N LYS A 57 4.63 -12.52 -3.43
CA LYS A 57 5.07 -13.79 -2.82
C LYS A 57 6.11 -13.57 -1.72
N MET A 58 6.36 -14.63 -0.95
CA MET A 58 7.51 -14.68 -0.05
C MET A 58 8.84 -14.54 -0.81
N PRO A 59 9.89 -13.95 -0.19
CA PRO A 59 11.23 -13.87 -0.80
C PRO A 59 11.81 -15.21 -1.22
N GLY A 60 11.56 -16.27 -0.44
CA GLY A 60 11.99 -17.64 -0.75
C GLY A 60 11.43 -18.18 -2.08
N HIS A 61 10.32 -17.62 -2.56
CA HIS A 61 9.69 -17.95 -3.84
C HIS A 61 9.88 -16.86 -4.91
N GLY A 62 10.83 -15.95 -4.70
CA GLY A 62 11.18 -14.89 -5.64
C GLY A 62 10.31 -13.63 -5.55
N GLY A 63 9.56 -13.46 -4.46
CA GLY A 63 8.88 -12.19 -4.20
C GLY A 63 9.82 -11.10 -3.67
N ILE A 64 9.40 -9.85 -3.83
CA ILE A 64 10.12 -8.66 -3.36
C ILE A 64 9.22 -7.97 -2.32
N PRO A 65 9.65 -7.84 -1.05
CA PRO A 65 8.85 -7.19 0.00
C PRO A 65 8.58 -5.72 -0.30
N HIS A 66 7.38 -5.40 -0.77
CA HIS A 66 7.03 -4.06 -1.23
C HIS A 66 6.84 -3.06 -0.09
N ASP A 67 6.40 -3.55 1.06
CA ASP A 67 6.25 -2.83 2.32
C ASP A 67 7.60 -2.35 2.85
N ARG A 68 8.61 -3.22 2.87
CA ARG A 68 9.97 -2.92 3.33
C ARG A 68 10.69 -1.91 2.44
N PHE A 69 10.49 -2.03 1.13
CA PHE A 69 11.14 -1.15 0.16
C PHE A 69 10.28 0.08 -0.18
N GLY A 70 9.09 0.21 0.40
CA GLY A 70 8.16 1.31 0.17
C GLY A 70 7.94 1.59 -1.30
N MET A 71 7.79 0.56 -2.15
CA MET A 71 7.88 0.73 -3.62
C MET A 71 6.79 1.67 -4.15
N THR A 72 5.55 1.47 -3.69
CA THR A 72 4.41 2.33 -4.07
C THR A 72 4.59 3.74 -3.51
N THR A 73 4.89 3.86 -2.21
CA THR A 73 5.09 5.16 -1.55
C THR A 73 6.20 5.97 -2.23
N SER A 74 7.34 5.34 -2.52
CA SER A 74 8.48 6.02 -3.17
C SER A 74 8.11 6.57 -4.55
N SER A 75 7.27 5.87 -5.32
CA SER A 75 6.77 6.38 -6.60
C SER A 75 5.80 7.55 -6.43
N VAL A 76 4.93 7.49 -5.41
CA VAL A 76 3.99 8.59 -5.10
C VAL A 76 4.75 9.83 -4.63
N GLU A 77 5.70 9.69 -3.71
CA GLU A 77 6.53 10.80 -3.22
C GLU A 77 7.39 11.39 -4.35
N ALA A 78 7.95 10.55 -5.23
CA ALA A 78 8.66 11.06 -6.41
C ALA A 78 7.77 11.92 -7.31
N TYR A 79 6.51 11.54 -7.50
CA TYR A 79 5.54 12.33 -8.25
C TYR A 79 5.21 13.65 -7.55
N VAL A 80 4.97 13.62 -6.24
CA VAL A 80 4.73 14.80 -5.40
C VAL A 80 5.91 15.78 -5.44
N HIS A 81 7.14 15.29 -5.30
CA HIS A 81 8.36 16.10 -5.46
C HIS A 81 8.47 16.71 -6.87
N GLY A 82 8.04 15.98 -7.90
CA GLY A 82 7.93 16.49 -9.26
C GLY A 82 7.01 17.71 -9.34
N ILE A 83 5.86 17.67 -8.66
CA ILE A 83 4.92 18.80 -8.56
C ILE A 83 5.58 19.99 -7.84
N TYR A 84 6.21 19.75 -6.69
CA TYR A 84 6.88 20.81 -5.93
C TYR A 84 7.94 21.51 -6.78
N ASN A 85 8.81 20.73 -7.45
CA ASN A 85 9.84 21.26 -8.35
C ASN A 85 9.23 22.07 -9.51
N LYS A 86 8.14 21.57 -10.11
CA LYS A 86 7.49 22.24 -11.23
C LYS A 86 6.88 23.58 -10.85
N LEU A 87 6.39 23.70 -9.62
CA LEU A 87 5.74 24.91 -9.10
C LEU A 87 6.69 25.82 -8.29
N GLY A 88 7.95 25.42 -8.10
CA GLY A 88 8.92 26.18 -7.30
C GLY A 88 8.61 26.19 -5.80
N LEU A 89 7.96 25.13 -5.30
CA LEU A 89 7.56 24.97 -3.91
C LEU A 89 8.67 24.27 -3.11
N LYS A 90 8.83 24.65 -1.84
CA LYS A 90 9.69 23.96 -0.88
C LYS A 90 8.85 23.01 -0.05
N GLU A 91 9.24 21.73 0.02
CA GLU A 91 8.47 20.68 0.69
C GLU A 91 8.16 21.01 2.16
N GLU A 92 9.12 21.59 2.88
CA GLU A 92 9.01 21.93 4.31
C GLU A 92 7.99 23.05 4.59
N ASP A 93 7.63 23.81 3.56
CA ASP A 93 6.60 24.86 3.62
C ASP A 93 5.21 24.30 3.26
N ILE A 94 5.12 23.05 2.79
CA ILE A 94 3.86 22.42 2.39
C ILE A 94 3.19 21.72 3.56
N THR A 95 1.89 21.97 3.67
CA THR A 95 0.98 21.28 4.59
C THR A 95 0.35 20.08 3.91
N ARG A 96 0.34 18.93 4.59
CA ARG A 96 -0.20 17.66 4.11
C ARG A 96 -1.30 17.15 5.03
N ILE A 97 -2.34 16.58 4.42
CA ILE A 97 -3.34 15.73 5.06
C ILE A 97 -3.24 14.37 4.39
N GLN A 98 -3.25 13.29 5.17
CA GLN A 98 -3.08 11.93 4.67
C GLN A 98 -4.24 11.03 5.10
N THR A 99 -4.74 10.25 4.15
CA THR A 99 -5.60 9.08 4.41
C THR A 99 -4.75 7.81 4.29
N GLY A 100 -4.89 6.90 5.25
CA GLY A 100 -3.97 5.80 5.49
C GLY A 100 -2.94 6.22 6.52
N GLY A 101 -2.94 5.55 7.67
CA GLY A 101 -2.08 5.90 8.79
C GLY A 101 -0.89 4.98 8.97
N PRO A 102 -0.34 4.94 10.19
CA PRO A 102 0.89 4.20 10.48
C PRO A 102 0.69 2.69 10.46
N ASP A 103 -0.54 2.21 10.52
CA ASP A 103 -0.86 0.78 10.55
C ASP A 103 -0.81 0.15 9.14
N GLY A 104 -0.87 0.98 8.09
CA GLY A 104 -0.78 0.57 6.69
C GLY A 104 0.63 0.63 6.11
N ASP A 105 0.92 -0.22 5.13
CA ASP A 105 2.22 -0.31 4.46
C ASP A 105 2.58 0.98 3.69
N LEU A 106 1.63 1.59 3.00
CA LEU A 106 1.86 2.83 2.25
C LEU A 106 1.93 4.04 3.18
N GLY A 107 0.98 4.14 4.12
CA GLY A 107 0.80 5.30 4.99
C GLY A 107 1.97 5.51 5.94
N CYS A 108 2.49 4.44 6.54
CA CYS A 108 3.68 4.53 7.40
C CYS A 108 4.93 4.97 6.63
N ASN A 109 5.13 4.41 5.43
CA ASN A 109 6.25 4.78 4.57
C ASN A 109 6.15 6.25 4.13
N ALA A 110 4.96 6.77 3.84
CA ALA A 110 4.76 8.17 3.47
C ALA A 110 5.13 9.10 4.62
N LEU A 111 4.70 8.76 5.85
CA LEU A 111 5.03 9.49 7.07
C LEU A 111 6.53 9.49 7.37
N LEU A 112 7.25 8.43 6.99
CA LEU A 112 8.69 8.33 7.17
C LEU A 112 9.50 9.09 6.10
N GLN A 113 8.98 9.17 4.87
CA GLN A 113 9.69 9.74 3.74
C GLN A 113 9.48 11.26 3.59
N THR A 114 8.31 11.77 3.95
CA THR A 114 7.97 13.18 3.73
C THR A 114 8.62 14.13 4.74
N LYS A 115 8.95 15.33 4.28
CA LYS A 115 9.31 16.49 5.11
C LYS A 115 8.20 17.54 5.16
N SER A 116 7.11 17.33 4.42
CA SER A 116 5.92 18.19 4.52
C SER A 116 5.33 18.11 5.92
N LYS A 117 4.70 19.20 6.34
CA LYS A 117 4.01 19.30 7.62
C LYS A 117 2.72 18.52 7.55
N THR A 118 2.76 17.25 7.97
CA THR A 118 1.57 16.41 8.08
C THR A 118 0.77 16.83 9.30
N ILE A 119 -0.33 17.55 9.08
CA ILE A 119 -1.19 18.08 10.15
C ILE A 119 -2.38 17.17 10.45
N ALA A 120 -2.67 16.20 9.58
CA ALA A 120 -3.75 15.26 9.80
C ALA A 120 -3.44 13.89 9.20
N VAL A 121 -3.77 12.84 9.94
CA VAL A 121 -3.70 11.45 9.51
C VAL A 121 -5.05 10.80 9.81
N ILE A 122 -5.68 10.27 8.78
CA ILE A 122 -6.96 9.56 8.86
C ILE A 122 -6.66 8.10 8.59
N ASP A 123 -6.89 7.23 9.57
CA ASP A 123 -6.65 5.79 9.47
C ASP A 123 -7.87 4.99 9.92
N GLY A 124 -7.84 3.68 9.69
CA GLY A 124 -8.86 2.77 10.19
C GLY A 124 -9.06 2.92 11.70
N SER A 125 -7.98 3.10 12.46
CA SER A 125 -7.99 3.25 13.92
C SER A 125 -8.46 4.62 14.43
N GLY A 126 -8.67 5.61 13.55
CA GLY A 126 -9.19 6.92 13.91
C GLY A 126 -8.54 8.09 13.15
N VAL A 127 -8.78 9.30 13.66
CA VAL A 127 -8.28 10.55 13.06
C VAL A 127 -7.39 11.27 14.05
N LEU A 128 -6.17 11.60 13.63
CA LEU A 128 -5.25 12.50 14.31
C LEU A 128 -5.23 13.84 13.57
N TYR A 129 -5.37 14.94 14.30
CA TYR A 129 -5.23 16.29 13.77
C TYR A 129 -4.41 17.15 14.72
N ASP A 130 -3.42 17.85 14.20
CA ASP A 130 -2.67 18.87 14.93
C ASP A 130 -2.05 19.90 13.96
N PRO A 131 -2.55 21.14 13.93
CA PRO A 131 -2.06 22.17 13.02
C PRO A 131 -0.76 22.85 13.49
N GLU A 132 -0.42 22.74 14.78
CA GLU A 132 0.72 23.42 15.40
C GLU A 132 1.74 22.44 16.00
N GLY A 133 1.37 21.16 16.12
CA GLY A 133 2.20 20.11 16.66
C GLY A 133 3.50 19.93 15.88
N GLN A 134 4.51 19.43 16.57
CA GLN A 134 5.67 18.87 15.88
C GLN A 134 5.20 17.75 14.93
N PRO A 135 5.94 17.45 13.84
CA PRO A 135 5.64 16.31 12.97
C PRO A 135 5.68 15.02 13.79
N THR A 136 4.57 14.71 14.44
CA THR A 136 4.36 13.47 15.14
C THR A 136 4.00 12.48 14.05
N ASN A 137 5.01 11.74 13.59
CA ASN A 137 4.75 10.58 12.78
C ASN A 137 3.84 9.65 13.62
N ALA A 138 2.64 9.39 13.11
CA ALA A 138 1.60 8.66 13.84
C ALA A 138 2.03 7.25 14.31
N MET A 139 3.19 6.74 13.84
CA MET A 139 3.74 5.44 14.22
C MET A 139 3.92 5.24 15.73
N LEU A 140 4.10 6.32 16.49
CA LEU A 140 4.16 6.29 17.96
C LEU A 140 3.32 7.44 18.52
N TYR A 141 1.99 7.35 18.36
CA TYR A 141 1.09 8.34 18.93
C TYR A 141 1.41 8.57 20.42
N ASN A 142 1.73 9.82 20.75
CA ASN A 142 1.94 10.26 22.11
C ASN A 142 1.14 11.54 22.32
N SER A 143 0.05 11.45 23.09
CA SER A 143 -0.86 12.57 23.36
C SER A 143 -0.17 13.76 24.01
N SER A 144 0.95 13.56 24.72
CA SER A 144 1.72 14.66 25.31
C SER A 144 2.48 15.51 24.28
N LEU A 145 2.58 15.04 23.03
CA LEU A 145 3.18 15.77 21.91
C LEU A 145 2.17 16.60 21.13
N LEU A 146 0.87 16.45 21.41
CA LEU A 146 -0.16 17.29 20.81
C LEU A 146 -0.05 18.72 21.32
N SER A 147 -0.18 19.67 20.39
CA SER A 147 -0.42 21.06 20.74
C SER A 147 -1.78 21.23 21.44
N PRO A 148 -2.03 22.39 22.08
CA PRO A 148 -3.36 22.70 22.61
C PRO A 148 -4.49 22.67 21.57
N MET A 149 -4.17 22.75 20.27
CA MET A 149 -5.12 22.64 19.16
C MET A 149 -5.24 21.21 18.60
N GLY A 150 -4.34 20.32 19.03
CA GLY A 150 -4.29 18.95 18.55
C GLY A 150 -5.31 18.05 19.24
N PHE A 151 -5.87 17.10 18.50
CA PHE A 151 -6.76 16.08 19.03
C PHE A 151 -6.64 14.76 18.26
N LYS A 152 -7.05 13.68 18.93
CA LYS A 152 -7.27 12.36 18.32
C LYS A 152 -8.73 11.96 18.55
N VAL A 153 -9.42 11.60 17.48
CA VAL A 153 -10.71 10.90 17.53
C VAL A 153 -10.46 9.43 17.26
N ASP A 154 -10.81 8.56 18.18
CA ASP A 154 -10.66 7.12 18.02
C ASP A 154 -11.77 6.54 17.13
N GLN A 155 -11.52 5.43 16.43
CA GLN A 155 -12.54 4.76 15.62
C GLN A 155 -13.80 4.39 16.44
N GLU A 156 -13.62 4.06 17.71
CA GLU A 156 -14.74 3.70 18.60
C GLU A 156 -15.48 4.92 19.17
N ALA A 157 -15.00 6.14 18.92
CA ALA A 157 -15.66 7.37 19.34
C ALA A 157 -16.94 7.60 18.53
N ARG A 158 -18.03 6.95 18.98
CA ARG A 158 -19.37 7.16 18.45
C ARG A 158 -20.01 8.35 19.15
N ASP A 159 -19.87 9.53 18.56
CA ASP A 159 -20.73 10.66 18.93
C ASP A 159 -22.06 10.52 18.17
N ILE A 160 -22.92 9.64 18.67
CA ILE A 160 -24.32 9.55 18.24
C ILE A 160 -25.10 10.49 19.16
N THR A 161 -25.10 11.79 18.84
CA THR A 161 -26.10 12.72 19.37
C THR A 161 -27.10 13.07 18.28
#